data_AF-A0A402B8C8-F1
#
_entry.id   AF-A0A402B8C8-F1
#
_cell.length_a   1.000
_cell.length_b   1.000
_cell.length_c   1.000
_cell.angle_alpha   90.00
_cell.angle_beta   90.00
_cell.angle_gamma   90.00
#
_symmetry.space_group_name_H-M   'P 1'
#
loop_
_entity.id
_entity.type
_entity.pdbx_description
1 polymer ?
#
loop_
_entity_poly.entity_id
_entity_poly.type
_entity_poly.pdbx_seq_one_letter_code
_entity_poly.pdbx_strand_id
1 'polypeptide(L)'
;MSWKRIIGALKGQYRLVTFDFRNHGKTTTSRSTSLESFLTDAEVMMDKVASDRPILVGWSLGADLAVWYAASHPGRVAGLFLIDGALPVNLVSDPDDVRRRQKLPGSKVSVPDETRRCGERAVNSLRVCI
;
A
#
# COMPACT_ATOMS: atom_id res chain seq x y z
N MET A 1 -7.83 -11.90 -4.57
CA MET A 1 -8.94 -11.11 -3.97
C MET A 1 -9.36 -10.00 -4.93
N SER A 2 -10.65 -9.64 -4.98
CA SER A 2 -11.18 -8.68 -5.95
C SER A 2 -11.95 -7.56 -5.25
N TRP A 3 -11.65 -6.31 -5.59
CA TRP A 3 -12.30 -5.11 -5.07
C TRP A 3 -13.67 -4.83 -5.70
N LYS A 4 -14.22 -5.74 -6.52
CA LYS A 4 -15.49 -5.56 -7.21
C LYS A 4 -16.63 -5.09 -6.28
N ARG A 5 -16.69 -5.63 -5.06
CA ARG A 5 -17.71 -5.24 -4.07
C ARG A 5 -17.56 -3.79 -3.62
N ILE A 6 -16.33 -3.38 -3.30
CA ILE A 6 -16.03 -2.01 -2.87
C ILE A 6 -16.27 -1.02 -4.01
N ILE A 7 -15.82 -1.35 -5.23
CA ILE A 7 -16.12 -0.54 -6.42
C ILE A 7 -17.63 -0.39 -6.60
N GLY A 8 -18.38 -1.50 -6.52
CA GLY A 8 -19.83 -1.48 -6.68
C GLY A 8 -20.51 -0.56 -5.68
N ALA A 9 -20.06 -0.57 -4.41
CA ALA A 9 -20.62 0.26 -3.35
C ALA A 9 -20.30 1.77 -3.51
N LEU A 10 -19.15 2.11 -4.10
CA LEU A 10 -18.69 3.50 -4.24
C LEU A 10 -18.99 4.11 -5.62
N LYS A 11 -19.41 3.29 -6.59
CA LYS A 11 -19.71 3.74 -7.95
C LYS A 11 -20.82 4.79 -7.93
N GLY A 12 -20.58 5.90 -8.62
CA GLY A 12 -21.53 7.02 -8.71
C GLY A 12 -21.41 8.05 -7.58
N GLN A 13 -20.67 7.74 -6.52
CA GLN A 13 -20.32 8.70 -5.45
C GLN A 13 -18.88 9.22 -5.63
N TYR A 14 -18.01 8.37 -6.16
CA TYR A 14 -16.60 8.66 -6.39
C TYR A 14 -16.21 8.32 -7.83
N ARG A 15 -15.24 9.06 -8.37
CA ARG A 15 -14.46 8.71 -9.55
C ARG A 15 -13.40 7.67 -9.12
N LEU A 16 -13.72 6.42 -9.37
CA LEU A 16 -12.86 5.30 -9.02
C LEU A 16 -11.83 5.02 -10.11
N VAL A 17 -10.55 5.05 -9.76
CA VAL A 17 -9.44 4.67 -10.63
C VAL A 17 -8.69 3.49 -10.05
N THR A 18 -8.48 2.46 -10.85
CA THR A 18 -7.77 1.26 -10.41
C THR A 18 -6.75 0.86 -11.46
N PHE A 19 -5.56 0.49 -11.03
CA PHE A 19 -4.53 -0.01 -11.91
C PHE A 19 -3.89 -1.26 -11.32
N ASP A 20 -3.33 -2.08 -12.19
CA ASP A 20 -2.53 -3.22 -11.79
C ASP A 20 -1.06 -2.77 -11.75
N PHE A 21 -0.34 -3.16 -10.71
CA PHE A 21 1.10 -2.90 -10.65
C PHE A 21 1.84 -3.63 -11.77
N ARG A 22 3.07 -3.18 -12.06
CA ARG A 22 4.03 -3.99 -12.84
C ARG A 22 4.02 -5.45 -12.37
N ASN A 23 4.16 -6.38 -13.30
CA ASN A 23 4.10 -7.82 -13.05
C ASN A 23 2.75 -8.36 -12.53
N HIS A 24 1.67 -7.58 -12.55
CA HIS A 24 0.34 -8.00 -12.10
C HIS A 24 -0.73 -7.72 -13.14
N GLY A 25 -1.79 -8.55 -13.12
CA GLY A 25 -3.03 -8.32 -13.88
C GLY A 25 -2.78 -8.08 -15.37
N LYS A 26 -3.18 -6.89 -15.85
CA LYS A 26 -3.05 -6.50 -17.27
C LYS A 26 -1.80 -5.66 -17.58
N THR A 27 -0.91 -5.48 -16.62
CA THR A 27 0.28 -4.63 -16.77
C THR A 27 1.49 -5.44 -17.27
N THR A 28 2.38 -4.78 -18.01
CA THR A 28 3.60 -5.37 -18.57
C THR A 28 4.50 -5.99 -17.50
N THR A 29 5.22 -7.03 -17.89
CA THR A 29 6.27 -7.63 -17.07
C THR A 29 7.53 -6.76 -17.04
N SER A 30 8.12 -6.58 -15.87
CA SER A 30 9.37 -5.85 -15.63
C SER A 30 10.31 -6.68 -14.76
N ARG A 31 11.60 -6.64 -15.09
CA ARG A 31 12.64 -7.27 -14.26
C ARG A 31 12.85 -6.56 -12.93
N SER A 32 12.49 -5.29 -12.82
CA SER A 32 12.63 -4.53 -11.58
C SER A 32 11.36 -4.57 -10.74
N THR A 33 11.49 -5.04 -9.50
CA THR A 33 10.46 -5.03 -8.46
C THR A 33 10.93 -4.26 -7.21
N SER A 34 11.82 -3.27 -7.38
CA SER A 34 12.24 -2.42 -6.27
C SER A 34 11.11 -1.49 -5.82
N LEU A 35 11.17 -1.04 -4.56
CA LEU A 35 10.22 -0.06 -4.00
C LEU A 35 10.14 1.20 -4.88
N GLU A 36 11.29 1.76 -5.22
CA GLU A 36 11.40 2.96 -6.06
C GLU A 36 10.71 2.77 -7.42
N SER A 37 10.90 1.60 -8.03
CA SER A 37 10.23 1.23 -9.27
C SER A 37 8.70 1.25 -9.16
N PHE A 38 8.14 0.72 -8.07
CA PHE A 38 6.70 0.80 -7.85
C PHE A 38 6.22 2.24 -7.58
N LEU A 39 7.03 3.06 -6.89
CA LEU A 39 6.71 4.47 -6.66
C LEU A 39 6.74 5.29 -7.95
N THR A 40 7.67 5.01 -8.87
CA THR A 40 7.69 5.60 -10.20
C THR A 40 6.43 5.26 -11.00
N ASP A 41 5.97 4.00 -10.95
CA ASP A 41 4.72 3.62 -11.62
C ASP A 41 3.53 4.37 -11.01
N ALA A 42 3.47 4.48 -9.68
CA ALA A 42 2.43 5.20 -8.98
C ALA A 42 2.42 6.69 -9.37
N GLU A 43 3.59 7.32 -9.46
CA GLU A 43 3.76 8.70 -9.91
C GLU A 43 3.22 8.92 -11.32
N VAL A 44 3.63 8.08 -12.28
CA VAL A 44 3.14 8.16 -13.67
C VAL A 44 1.62 7.97 -13.74
N MET A 45 1.07 7.10 -12.90
CA MET A 45 -0.38 6.92 -12.82
C MET A 45 -1.07 8.15 -12.24
N MET A 46 -0.54 8.71 -11.15
CA MET A 46 -1.07 9.91 -10.52
C MET A 46 -1.08 11.09 -11.49
N ASP A 47 0.00 11.34 -12.24
CA ASP A 47 0.02 12.43 -13.23
C ASP A 47 -1.00 12.24 -14.36
N LYS A 48 -1.33 11.00 -14.72
CA LYS A 48 -2.31 10.69 -15.78
C LYS A 48 -3.76 10.74 -15.31
N VAL A 49 -4.01 10.40 -14.05
CA VAL A 49 -5.37 10.12 -13.57
C VAL A 49 -5.78 10.93 -12.34
N ALA A 50 -4.89 11.63 -11.68
CA ALA A 50 -5.26 12.53 -10.59
C ALA A 50 -5.48 13.92 -11.18
N SER A 51 -6.71 14.43 -11.06
CA SER A 51 -7.04 15.80 -11.43
C SER A 51 -6.84 16.80 -10.28
N ASP A 52 -6.71 16.29 -9.06
CA ASP A 52 -6.48 17.05 -7.82
C ASP A 52 -5.78 16.11 -6.81
N ARG A 53 -5.99 16.28 -5.50
CA ARG A 53 -5.50 15.44 -4.41
C ARG A 53 -6.40 14.22 -4.17
N PRO A 54 -6.12 13.01 -4.69
CA PRO A 54 -6.98 11.86 -4.47
C PRO A 54 -6.82 11.25 -3.07
N ILE A 55 -7.74 10.34 -2.73
CA ILE A 55 -7.57 9.40 -1.62
C ILE A 55 -6.92 8.13 -2.16
N LEU A 56 -5.77 7.75 -1.59
CA LEU A 56 -5.11 6.49 -1.94
C LEU A 56 -5.63 5.35 -1.08
N VAL A 57 -6.08 4.28 -1.72
CA VAL A 57 -6.62 3.09 -1.06
C VAL A 57 -5.74 1.88 -1.40
N GLY A 58 -5.02 1.38 -0.40
CA GLY A 58 -4.02 0.31 -0.56
C GLY A 58 -4.30 -0.88 0.33
N TRP A 59 -4.01 -2.09 -0.19
CA TRP A 59 -3.98 -3.32 0.59
C TRP A 59 -2.61 -3.97 0.48
N SER A 60 -2.07 -4.47 1.60
CA SER A 60 -0.75 -5.11 1.65
C SER A 60 0.34 -4.19 1.09
N LEU A 61 1.12 -4.64 0.11
CA LEU A 61 2.12 -3.80 -0.58
C LEU A 61 1.54 -2.47 -1.09
N GLY A 62 0.28 -2.45 -1.52
CA GLY A 62 -0.36 -1.20 -1.94
C GLY A 62 -0.54 -0.21 -0.79
N ALA A 63 -0.80 -0.67 0.43
CA ALA A 63 -0.87 0.18 1.61
C ALA A 63 0.51 0.78 1.92
N ASP A 64 1.56 -0.04 1.82
CA ASP A 64 2.93 0.39 2.07
C ASP A 64 3.39 1.44 1.05
N LEU A 65 3.11 1.21 -0.22
CA LEU A 65 3.40 2.15 -1.30
C LEU A 65 2.64 3.46 -1.16
N ALA A 66 1.38 3.43 -0.71
CA ALA A 66 0.56 4.63 -0.53
C ALA A 66 1.15 5.56 0.54
N VAL A 67 1.67 5.01 1.64
CA VAL A 67 2.34 5.79 2.69
C VAL A 67 3.65 6.39 2.17
N TRP A 68 4.50 5.59 1.53
CA TRP A 68 5.75 6.09 0.94
C TRP A 68 5.48 7.22 -0.08
N TYR A 69 4.49 7.03 -0.94
CA TYR A 69 4.12 8.03 -1.94
C TYR A 69 3.68 9.34 -1.29
N ALA A 70 2.79 9.27 -0.29
CA ALA A 70 2.29 10.45 0.41
C ALA A 70 3.38 11.18 1.20
N ALA A 71 4.30 10.45 1.82
CA ALA A 71 5.43 11.02 2.55
C ALA A 71 6.40 11.74 1.61
N SER A 72 6.65 11.19 0.42
CA SER A 72 7.53 11.80 -0.59
C SER A 72 6.87 12.94 -1.38
N HIS A 73 5.54 13.05 -1.35
CA HIS A 73 4.79 14.09 -2.08
C HIS A 73 3.77 14.82 -1.18
N PRO A 74 4.24 15.61 -0.20
CA PRO A 74 3.35 16.39 0.65
C PRO A 74 2.39 17.25 -0.17
N GLY A 75 1.10 17.21 0.18
CA GLY A 75 0.07 17.99 -0.50
C GLY A 75 -0.46 17.39 -1.81
N ARG A 76 0.05 16.25 -2.28
CA ARG A 76 -0.49 15.58 -3.49
C ARG A 76 -1.62 14.58 -3.22
N VAL A 77 -1.89 14.23 -1.96
CA VAL A 77 -2.97 13.32 -1.58
C VAL A 77 -3.90 13.98 -0.56
N ALA A 78 -5.20 13.68 -0.62
CA ALA A 78 -6.19 14.17 0.34
C ALA A 78 -6.29 13.27 1.58
N GLY A 79 -5.98 11.98 1.42
CA GLY A 79 -6.03 11.02 2.51
C GLY A 79 -5.53 9.63 2.10
N LEU A 80 -5.43 8.74 3.09
CA LEU A 80 -4.98 7.37 2.94
C LEU A 80 -5.98 6.40 3.58
N PHE A 81 -6.30 5.31 2.89
CA PHE A 81 -7.03 4.17 3.45
C PHE A 81 -6.15 2.93 3.31
N LEU A 82 -5.62 2.47 4.43
CA LEU A 82 -4.56 1.46 4.50
C LEU A 82 -5.09 0.17 5.10
N ILE A 83 -5.06 -0.91 4.33
CA ILE A 83 -5.55 -2.22 4.75
C ILE A 83 -4.35 -3.14 4.86
N ASP A 84 -4.12 -3.71 6.05
CA ASP A 84 -3.17 -4.83 6.25
C ASP A 84 -1.79 -4.58 5.62
N GLY A 85 -1.29 -3.34 5.76
CA GLY A 85 0.06 -2.97 5.35
C GLY A 85 1.09 -3.51 6.33
N ALA A 86 2.31 -3.73 5.84
CA ALA A 86 3.41 -4.28 6.62
C ALA A 86 4.56 -3.29 6.82
N LEU A 87 4.35 -2.01 6.49
CA LEU A 87 5.34 -0.98 6.75
C LEU A 87 5.83 -1.06 8.20
N PRO A 88 7.15 -1.21 8.41
CA PRO A 88 7.73 -1.10 9.74
C PRO A 88 7.72 0.37 10.14
N VAL A 89 6.55 0.86 10.52
CA VAL A 89 6.43 2.06 11.32
C VAL A 89 6.84 1.64 12.73
N ASN A 90 7.92 2.24 13.25
CA ASN A 90 8.18 2.19 14.68
C ASN A 90 7.06 2.97 15.37
N LEU A 91 5.90 2.32 15.57
CA LEU A 91 4.77 2.80 16.37
C LEU A 91 5.16 2.97 17.84
N VAL A 92 6.33 2.48 18.18
CA VAL A 92 6.93 2.52 19.47
C VAL A 92 8.23 3.32 19.32
N SER A 93 8.15 4.60 19.68
CA SER A 93 9.33 5.46 19.79
C SER A 93 10.14 5.16 21.06
N ASP A 94 9.55 4.40 22.00
CA ASP A 94 10.15 4.01 23.29
C ASP A 94 10.50 2.51 23.32
N PRO A 95 11.79 2.11 23.33
CA PRO A 95 12.22 0.72 23.42
C PRO A 95 11.50 -0.12 24.50
N ASP A 96 11.03 0.49 25.59
CA ASP A 96 10.32 -0.20 26.67
C ASP A 96 8.88 -0.60 26.32
N ASP A 97 8.24 0.07 25.35
CA ASP A 97 6.86 -0.19 24.96
C ASP A 97 6.74 -1.48 24.11
N VAL A 98 7.77 -1.81 23.33
CA VAL A 98 7.86 -3.10 22.61
C VAL A 98 7.87 -4.25 23.62
N ARG A 99 8.64 -4.08 24.69
CA ARG A 99 8.84 -5.09 25.74
C ARG A 99 7.60 -5.30 26.61
N ARG A 100 6.79 -4.25 26.81
CA ARG A 100 5.49 -4.34 27.49
C ARG A 100 4.46 -5.05 26.62
N ARG A 101 4.39 -4.74 25.32
CA ARG A 101 3.42 -5.36 24.40
C ARG A 101 3.70 -6.84 24.15
N GLN A 102 4.96 -7.26 24.08
CA GLN A 102 5.34 -8.69 23.97
C GLN A 102 4.91 -9.54 25.18
N LYS A 103 4.69 -8.92 26.34
CA LYS A 103 4.26 -9.62 27.57
C LYS A 103 2.74 -9.74 27.70
N LEU A 104 1.96 -9.18 26.77
CA LEU A 104 0.51 -9.32 26.79
C LEU A 104 0.12 -10.74 26.35
N PRO A 105 -0.78 -11.42 27.07
CA PRO A 105 -1.25 -12.75 26.66
C PRO A 105 -1.90 -12.67 25.27
N GLY A 106 -1.30 -13.34 24.28
CA GLY A 106 -1.82 -13.43 22.90
C GLY A 106 -1.13 -12.54 21.85
N SER A 107 -0.18 -11.68 22.22
CA SER A 107 0.54 -10.86 21.25
C SER A 107 1.63 -11.66 20.51
N LYS A 108 1.48 -11.90 19.21
CA LYS A 108 2.55 -12.42 18.33
C LYS A 108 3.23 -11.26 17.59
N VAL A 109 4.03 -10.47 18.28
CA VAL A 109 4.92 -9.49 17.63
C VAL A 109 6.30 -10.15 17.51
N SER A 110 6.63 -10.63 16.31
CA SER A 110 7.95 -11.14 15.98
C SER A 110 8.77 -10.06 15.26
N VAL A 111 9.99 -9.81 15.74
CA VAL A 111 11.00 -9.05 15.00
C VAL A 111 11.42 -9.91 13.79
N PRO A 112 11.38 -9.40 12.54
CA PRO A 112 11.82 -10.18 11.39
C PRO A 112 13.33 -10.43 11.46
N ASP A 113 13.72 -11.69 11.37
CA ASP A 113 15.11 -12.11 11.09
C ASP A 113 15.30 -12.04 9.56
N GLU A 114 16.33 -11.31 9.10
CA GLU A 114 16.53 -10.85 7.70
C GLU A 114 16.75 -11.97 6.66
N THR A 115 16.48 -13.25 6.96
CA THR A 115 16.91 -14.38 6.10
C THR A 115 15.81 -15.28 5.52
N ARG A 116 14.51 -14.97 5.64
CA ARG A 116 13.47 -15.84 5.04
C ARG A 116 12.82 -15.28 3.78
N ARG A 117 13.40 -15.68 2.64
CA ARG A 117 12.82 -15.64 1.28
C ARG A 117 11.38 -16.20 1.30
N CYS A 118 10.40 -15.40 0.89
CA CYS A 118 9.01 -15.84 0.73
C CYS A 118 8.69 -16.05 -0.75
N GLY A 119 8.26 -17.26 -1.09
CA GLY A 119 7.80 -17.66 -2.42
C GLY A 119 6.35 -17.22 -2.69
N GLU A 120 6.18 -16.65 -3.87
CA GLU A 120 5.00 -16.59 -4.77
C GLU A 120 3.57 -16.35 -4.28
N ARG A 121 2.95 -15.41 -5.02
CA ARG A 121 1.52 -15.11 -5.25
C ARG A 121 0.79 -14.26 -4.21
N ALA A 122 1.08 -12.96 -4.22
CA ALA A 122 0.15 -11.93 -3.76
C ALA A 122 -0.42 -11.19 -4.98
N VAL A 123 -1.75 -11.14 -5.10
CA VAL A 123 -2.43 -10.35 -6.13
C VAL A 123 -2.67 -8.95 -5.55
N ASN A 124 -1.73 -8.04 -5.76
CA ASN A 124 -1.74 -6.69 -5.17
C ASN A 124 -2.24 -5.65 -6.17
N SER A 125 -3.31 -4.92 -5.83
CA SER A 125 -3.77 -3.75 -6.61
C SER A 125 -3.95 -2.56 -5.67
N LEU A 126 -3.26 -1.46 -5.97
CA LEU A 126 -3.47 -0.13 -5.39
C LEU A 126 -4.59 0.56 -6.16
N ARG A 127 -5.51 1.22 -5.46
CA ARG A 127 -6.70 1.84 -6.05
C ARG A 127 -6.82 3.26 -5.57
N VAL A 128 -6.93 4.18 -6.51
CA VAL A 128 -7.04 5.60 -6.25
C VAL A 128 -8.53 5.95 -6.36
N CYS A 129 -9.13 6.35 -5.24
CA CYS A 129 -10.51 6.84 -5.24
C CYS A 129 -10.45 8.37 -5.23
N ILE A 130 -11.01 9.00 -6.26
CA ILE A 130 -11.24 10.45 -6.35
C ILE A 130 -12.70 10.71 -6.02
#